data_AF-A0A4Q4TC92-F1
#
_entry.id   AF-A0A4Q4TC92-F1
#
_cell.length_a   1.000
_cell.length_b   1.000
_cell.length_c   1.000
_cell.angle_alpha   90.00
_cell.angle_beta   90.00
_cell.angle_gamma   90.00
#
_symmetry.space_group_name_H-M   'P 1'
#
loop_
_entity.id
_entity.type
_entity.pdbx_description
1 polymer ?
#
loop_
_entity_poly.entity_id
_entity_poly.type
_entity_poly.pdbx_seq_one_letter_code
_entity_poly.pdbx_strand_id
1 'polypeptide(L)'
;MVLGVGVIAENIELEDALKRKGMYGVNEEHLLRSFEAAIKSWRTLESAPDHAVVGLDPAKLQKAVGDAGATDSFWMEDARFSHVVRDIKSSAADEDAGANGRSILATIKSACSLAEAVTAVNEHFVDKLARMLMFNPDDIEPEIGSIASYGIDSMIGAELRNWIFKEYRMDVPFQQLLGPSLIIAKFAGQVCATHGIKA
;
A
#
# COMPACT_ATOMS: atom_id res chain seq x y z
N MET A 1 6.36 11.03 -12.82
CA MET A 1 7.74 11.05 -13.36
C MET A 1 7.70 10.98 -14.89
N VAL A 2 8.73 11.44 -15.61
CA VAL A 2 8.79 11.33 -17.09
C VAL A 2 9.73 10.19 -17.48
N LEU A 3 9.27 9.27 -18.33
CA LEU A 3 10.01 8.09 -18.79
C LEU A 3 10.59 8.31 -20.19
N GLY A 4 11.74 7.71 -20.45
CA GLY A 4 12.38 7.68 -21.78
C GLY A 4 13.15 8.95 -22.17
N VAL A 5 12.99 10.05 -21.42
CA VAL A 5 13.75 11.29 -21.60
C VAL A 5 14.17 11.92 -20.28
N GLY A 6 15.26 12.71 -20.31
CA GLY A 6 15.78 13.45 -19.16
C GLY A 6 16.48 12.58 -18.12
N VAL A 7 16.66 13.12 -16.91
CA VAL A 7 17.47 12.53 -15.84
C VAL A 7 17.04 11.10 -15.46
N ILE A 8 15.75 10.80 -15.55
CA ILE A 8 15.22 9.47 -15.19
C ILE A 8 15.59 8.43 -16.24
N ALA A 9 15.63 8.80 -17.52
CA ALA A 9 16.03 7.89 -18.59
C ALA A 9 17.51 7.48 -18.49
N GLU A 10 18.34 8.29 -17.83
CA GLU A 10 19.75 8.05 -17.61
C GLU A 10 20.04 7.35 -16.26
N ASN A 11 19.05 7.25 -15.37
CA ASN A 11 19.24 6.76 -14.01
C ASN A 11 18.11 5.81 -13.56
N ILE A 12 18.39 4.51 -13.71
CA ILE A 12 17.49 3.42 -13.35
C ILE A 12 17.20 3.40 -11.84
N GLU A 13 18.20 3.67 -11.00
CA GLU A 13 18.02 3.68 -9.53
C GLU A 13 17.03 4.77 -9.09
N LEU A 14 17.05 5.92 -9.76
CA LEU A 14 16.10 7.01 -9.52
C LEU A 14 14.69 6.65 -9.99
N GLU A 15 14.57 5.97 -11.13
CA GLU A 15 13.28 5.44 -11.60
C GLU A 15 12.69 4.46 -10.59
N ASP A 16 13.48 3.49 -10.12
CA ASP A 16 13.06 2.49 -9.14
C ASP A 16 12.71 3.13 -7.80
N ALA A 17 13.46 4.14 -7.36
CA ALA A 17 13.13 4.91 -6.16
C ALA A 17 11.77 5.64 -6.29
N LEU A 18 11.41 6.13 -7.47
CA LEU A 18 10.12 6.78 -7.73
C LEU A 18 8.97 5.77 -7.86
N LYS A 19 9.21 4.60 -8.46
CA LYS A 19 8.25 3.49 -8.49
C LYS A 19 7.92 2.99 -7.09
N ARG A 20 8.94 2.82 -6.22
CA ARG A 20 8.74 2.45 -4.81
C ARG A 20 7.83 3.41 -4.04
N LYS A 21 7.75 4.66 -4.48
CA LYS A 21 6.86 5.70 -3.93
C LYS A 21 5.43 5.63 -4.46
N GLY A 22 5.06 4.58 -5.21
CA GLY A 22 3.73 4.41 -5.79
C GLY A 22 3.41 5.40 -6.91
N MET A 23 4.42 5.94 -7.57
CA MET A 23 4.25 6.89 -8.68
C MET A 23 4.34 6.17 -10.02
N TYR A 24 3.42 6.49 -10.94
CA TYR A 24 3.51 6.00 -12.31
C TYR A 24 4.32 6.94 -13.21
N GLY A 25 4.81 6.38 -14.31
CA GLY A 25 5.56 7.10 -15.33
C GLY A 25 4.68 7.61 -16.48
N VAL A 26 4.99 8.82 -16.94
CA VAL A 26 4.42 9.45 -18.13
C VAL A 26 5.51 9.43 -19.20
N ASN A 27 5.23 8.88 -20.38
CA ASN A 27 6.23 8.88 -21.47
C ASN A 27 6.35 10.27 -22.13
N GLU A 28 7.39 10.46 -22.92
CA GLU A 28 7.63 11.71 -23.66
C GLU A 28 6.42 12.13 -24.52
N GLU A 29 5.82 11.19 -25.24
CA GLU A 29 4.66 11.48 -26.10
C GLU A 29 3.47 12.05 -25.30
N HIS A 30 3.16 11.48 -24.13
CA HIS A 30 2.10 11.97 -23.27
C HIS A 30 2.44 13.35 -22.68
N LEU A 31 3.71 13.59 -22.34
CA LEU A 31 4.17 14.91 -21.91
C LEU A 31 3.97 15.95 -23.02
N LEU A 32 4.39 15.66 -24.25
CA LEU A 32 4.23 16.55 -25.40
C LEU A 32 2.75 16.82 -25.72
N ARG A 33 1.90 15.79 -25.63
CA ARG A 33 0.44 15.96 -25.75
C ARG A 33 -0.14 16.87 -24.68
N SER A 34 0.40 16.84 -23.47
CA SER A 34 -0.04 17.72 -22.38
C SER A 34 0.32 19.18 -22.68
N PHE A 35 1.48 19.45 -23.26
CA PHE A 35 1.83 20.78 -23.74
C PHE A 35 0.94 21.24 -24.90
N GLU A 36 0.68 20.36 -25.87
CA GLU A 36 -0.22 20.65 -26.97
C GLU A 36 -1.62 21.02 -26.48
N ALA A 37 -2.17 20.23 -25.54
CA ALA A 37 -3.46 20.48 -24.93
C ALA A 37 -3.48 21.83 -24.18
N ALA A 38 -2.45 22.12 -23.39
CA ALA A 38 -2.34 23.39 -22.68
C ALA A 38 -2.32 24.59 -23.66
N ILE A 39 -1.52 24.53 -24.72
CA ILE A 39 -1.41 25.59 -25.73
C ILE A 39 -2.74 25.79 -26.48
N LYS A 40 -3.43 24.70 -26.83
CA LYS A 40 -4.72 24.76 -27.52
C LYS A 40 -5.83 25.28 -26.62
N SER A 41 -5.83 24.89 -25.34
CA SER A 41 -6.87 25.25 -24.37
C SER A 41 -7.01 26.76 -24.18
N TRP A 42 -5.91 27.50 -24.29
CA TRP A 42 -5.90 28.97 -24.24
C TRP A 42 -6.80 29.61 -25.30
N ARG A 43 -6.94 28.99 -26.47
CA ARG A 43 -7.74 29.55 -27.57
C ARG A 43 -9.22 29.19 -27.46
N THR A 44 -9.56 28.17 -26.68
CA THR A 44 -10.92 27.60 -26.65
C THR A 44 -11.66 27.89 -25.36
N LEU A 45 -10.96 28.16 -24.26
CA LEU A 45 -11.55 28.46 -22.97
C LEU A 45 -11.74 29.98 -22.81
N GLU A 46 -12.89 30.40 -22.30
CA GLU A 46 -13.14 31.82 -21.97
C GLU A 46 -12.17 32.34 -20.90
N SER A 47 -11.73 31.45 -20.00
CA SER A 47 -10.67 31.69 -19.03
C SER A 47 -9.75 30.48 -19.02
N ALA A 48 -8.55 30.64 -19.54
CA ALA A 48 -7.55 29.58 -19.50
C ALA A 48 -6.99 29.45 -18.08
N PRO A 49 -6.79 28.24 -17.56
CA PRO A 49 -6.11 28.04 -16.28
C PRO A 49 -4.63 28.40 -16.40
N ASP A 50 -4.08 29.06 -15.36
CA ASP A 50 -2.66 29.44 -15.31
C ASP A 50 -1.71 28.24 -15.18
N HIS A 51 -2.23 27.11 -14.70
CA HIS A 51 -1.46 25.91 -14.41
C HIS A 51 -2.12 24.66 -14.98
N ALA A 52 -1.32 23.77 -15.57
CA ALA A 52 -1.73 22.44 -16.00
C ALA A 52 -1.06 21.39 -15.11
N VAL A 53 -1.85 20.53 -14.47
CA VAL A 53 -1.37 19.44 -13.63
C VAL A 53 -1.47 18.14 -14.42
N VAL A 54 -0.36 17.42 -14.53
CA VAL A 54 -0.23 16.16 -15.29
C VAL A 54 0.38 15.12 -14.35
N GLY A 55 0.01 13.84 -14.53
CA GLY A 55 0.61 12.74 -13.76
C GLY A 55 -0.13 12.37 -12.47
N LEU A 56 -1.37 12.83 -12.29
CA LEU A 56 -2.21 12.53 -11.12
C LEU A 56 -3.50 11.76 -11.47
N ASP A 57 -3.46 10.96 -12.54
CA ASP A 57 -4.60 10.10 -12.93
C ASP A 57 -4.89 9.07 -11.81
N PRO A 58 -6.08 9.13 -11.16
CA PRO A 58 -6.40 8.23 -10.05
C PRO A 58 -6.33 6.76 -10.42
N ALA A 59 -6.76 6.36 -11.62
CA ALA A 59 -6.76 4.96 -12.04
C ALA A 59 -5.33 4.43 -12.23
N LYS A 60 -4.42 5.26 -12.74
CA LYS A 60 -3.01 4.88 -12.91
C LYS A 60 -2.25 4.88 -11.59
N LEU A 61 -2.54 5.84 -10.71
CA LEU A 61 -1.97 5.88 -9.37
C LEU A 61 -2.43 4.68 -8.54
N GLN A 62 -3.72 4.32 -8.60
CA GLN A 62 -4.23 3.11 -7.95
C GLN A 62 -3.43 1.86 -8.36
N LYS A 63 -3.20 1.68 -9.67
CA LYS A 63 -2.38 0.56 -10.17
C LYS A 63 -0.93 0.62 -9.70
N ALA A 64 -0.31 1.80 -9.74
CA ALA A 64 1.07 1.97 -9.29
C ALA A 64 1.24 1.73 -7.79
N VAL A 65 0.21 2.01 -7.00
CA VAL A 65 0.16 1.78 -5.56
C VAL A 65 -0.09 0.31 -5.22
N GLY A 66 -0.92 -0.37 -6.01
CA GLY A 66 -1.20 -1.78 -5.85
C GLY A 66 -0.07 -2.70 -6.33
N ASP A 67 0.93 -2.16 -7.01
CA ASP A 67 2.12 -2.91 -7.45
C ASP A 67 2.95 -3.35 -6.24
N ALA A 68 3.46 -4.59 -6.28
CA ALA A 68 4.28 -5.17 -5.21
C ALA A 68 5.56 -4.36 -4.95
N GLY A 69 6.04 -3.62 -5.95
CA GLY A 69 7.18 -2.71 -5.81
C GLY A 69 6.89 -1.44 -5.00
N ALA A 70 5.63 -1.08 -4.76
CA ALA A 70 5.28 0.16 -4.05
C ALA A 70 5.26 -0.06 -2.53
N THR A 71 6.32 0.40 -1.85
CA THR A 71 6.50 0.21 -0.40
C THR A 71 6.34 1.50 0.41
N ASP A 72 6.60 2.68 -0.17
CA ASP A 72 6.66 3.96 0.54
C ASP A 72 5.82 5.06 -0.15
N SER A 73 4.50 4.85 -0.24
CA SER A 73 3.57 5.81 -0.85
C SER A 73 3.23 6.99 0.09
N PHE A 74 4.26 7.74 0.52
CA PHE A 74 4.15 8.83 1.49
C PHE A 74 3.06 9.88 1.17
N TRP A 75 2.82 10.13 -0.12
CA TRP A 75 1.87 11.15 -0.59
C TRP A 75 0.41 10.83 -0.29
N MET A 76 0.07 9.57 0.03
CA MET A 76 -1.31 9.21 0.40
C MET A 76 -1.74 9.78 1.74
N GLU A 77 -0.78 10.05 2.62
CA GLU A 77 -1.02 10.56 3.96
C GLU A 77 -1.01 12.10 3.99
N ASP A 78 -0.58 12.73 2.91
CA ASP A 78 -0.52 14.17 2.77
C ASP A 78 -1.89 14.75 2.39
N ALA A 79 -2.39 15.67 3.21
CA ALA A 79 -3.70 16.29 3.05
C ALA A 79 -3.89 17.00 1.68
N ARG A 80 -2.80 17.45 1.05
CA ARG A 80 -2.84 18.07 -0.28
C ARG A 80 -3.28 17.10 -1.38
N PHE A 81 -3.09 15.80 -1.18
CA PHE A 81 -3.49 14.75 -2.10
C PHE A 81 -4.82 14.07 -1.72
N SER A 82 -5.50 14.57 -0.68
CA SER A 82 -6.72 13.94 -0.13
C SER A 82 -7.82 13.71 -1.17
N HIS A 83 -7.99 14.62 -2.14
CA HIS A 83 -8.95 14.44 -3.24
C HIS A 83 -8.55 13.30 -4.17
N VAL A 84 -7.30 13.25 -4.62
CA VAL A 84 -6.80 12.17 -5.49
C VAL A 84 -6.88 10.82 -4.77
N VAL A 85 -6.51 10.78 -3.48
CA VAL A 85 -6.60 9.57 -2.65
C VAL A 85 -8.04 9.10 -2.48
N ARG A 86 -8.99 10.02 -2.30
CA ARG A 86 -10.41 9.67 -2.26
C ARG A 86 -10.86 9.08 -3.59
N ASP A 87 -10.45 9.67 -4.71
CA ASP A 87 -10.86 9.23 -6.03
C ASP A 87 -10.27 7.84 -6.34
N ILE A 88 -8.99 7.59 -5.98
CA ILE A 88 -8.36 6.25 -6.02
C ILE A 88 -9.19 5.21 -5.25
N LYS A 89 -9.61 5.54 -4.03
CA LYS A 89 -10.41 4.63 -3.20
C LYS A 89 -11.80 4.38 -3.78
N SER A 90 -12.38 5.38 -4.45
CA SER A 90 -13.67 5.23 -5.12
C SER A 90 -13.59 4.33 -6.35
N SER A 91 -12.50 4.41 -7.12
CA SER A 91 -12.25 3.51 -8.26
C SER A 91 -11.95 2.07 -7.82
N ALA A 92 -11.32 1.88 -6.66
CA ALA A 92 -11.12 0.56 -6.05
C ALA A 92 -12.44 -0.09 -5.61
N ALA A 93 -13.43 0.70 -5.17
CA ALA A 93 -14.70 0.17 -4.69
C ALA A 93 -15.55 -0.49 -5.80
N ASP A 94 -15.33 -0.13 -7.07
CA ASP A 94 -16.03 -0.75 -8.21
C ASP A 94 -15.37 -2.07 -8.66
N GLU A 95 -14.05 -2.22 -8.51
CA GLU A 95 -13.35 -3.49 -8.76
C GLU A 95 -13.44 -4.45 -7.56
N ASP A 96 -13.65 -3.92 -6.34
CA ASP A 96 -13.65 -4.65 -5.07
C ASP A 96 -15.04 -4.81 -4.43
N ALA A 97 -16.12 -4.80 -5.22
CA ALA A 97 -17.42 -5.27 -4.76
C ALA A 97 -17.42 -6.78 -4.36
N GLY A 98 -16.25 -7.43 -4.34
CA GLY A 98 -16.02 -8.82 -3.94
C GLY A 98 -15.21 -9.04 -2.66
N ALA A 99 -14.14 -8.29 -2.33
CA ALA A 99 -13.25 -8.68 -1.22
C ALA A 99 -12.25 -7.60 -0.73
N ASN A 100 -12.63 -6.79 0.29
CA ASN A 100 -11.76 -6.05 1.25
C ASN A 100 -11.88 -4.52 1.40
N GLY A 101 -12.97 -3.89 0.95
CA GLY A 101 -13.30 -2.51 1.39
C GLY A 101 -13.59 -2.32 2.90
N ARG A 102 -13.60 -3.38 3.73
CA ARG A 102 -13.77 -3.30 5.19
C ARG A 102 -12.40 -3.31 5.86
N SER A 103 -12.15 -2.36 6.76
CA SER A 103 -10.94 -2.40 7.59
C SER A 103 -10.84 -3.76 8.28
N ILE A 104 -9.64 -4.33 8.40
CA ILE A 104 -9.50 -5.67 9.00
C ILE A 104 -10.12 -5.69 10.41
N LEU A 105 -10.06 -4.57 11.14
CA LEU A 105 -10.74 -4.40 12.42
C LEU A 105 -12.27 -4.51 12.34
N ALA A 106 -12.89 -4.01 11.26
CA ALA A 106 -14.32 -4.19 11.04
C ALA A 106 -14.67 -5.63 10.67
N THR A 107 -13.80 -6.33 9.92
CA THR A 107 -13.94 -7.75 9.59
C THR A 107 -13.83 -8.62 10.84
N ILE A 108 -12.79 -8.41 11.64
CA ILE A 108 -12.55 -9.05 12.93
C ILE A 108 -13.76 -8.86 13.86
N LYS A 109 -14.29 -7.64 13.99
CA LYS A 109 -15.48 -7.34 14.83
C LYS A 109 -16.78 -7.95 14.33
N SER A 110 -16.89 -8.26 13.04
CA SER A 110 -18.09 -8.87 12.45
C SER A 110 -18.02 -10.39 12.35
N ALA A 111 -16.90 -11.00 12.71
CA ALA A 111 -16.74 -12.46 12.68
C ALA A 111 -17.72 -13.13 13.64
N CYS A 112 -18.28 -14.27 13.24
CA CYS A 112 -19.23 -15.04 14.04
C CYS A 112 -18.55 -15.87 15.13
N SER A 113 -17.22 -16.03 15.05
CA SER A 113 -16.44 -16.79 16.01
C SER A 113 -15.01 -16.25 16.15
N LEU A 114 -14.36 -16.58 17.27
CA LEU A 114 -12.94 -16.30 17.50
C LEU A 114 -12.06 -16.98 16.43
N ALA A 115 -12.40 -18.21 16.03
CA ALA A 115 -11.64 -18.95 15.02
C ALA A 115 -11.65 -18.21 13.67
N GLU A 116 -12.82 -17.73 13.24
CA GLU A 116 -12.97 -16.95 12.01
C GLU A 116 -12.20 -15.62 12.08
N ALA A 117 -12.25 -14.91 13.20
CA ALA A 117 -11.49 -13.68 13.40
C ALA A 117 -9.96 -13.93 13.33
N VAL A 118 -9.49 -15.02 13.94
CA VAL A 118 -8.06 -15.40 13.92
C VAL A 118 -7.62 -15.77 12.50
N THR A 119 -8.42 -16.53 11.75
CA THR A 119 -8.13 -16.86 10.35
C THR A 119 -8.01 -15.61 9.49
N ALA A 120 -8.95 -14.67 9.61
CA ALA A 120 -8.90 -13.41 8.86
C ALA A 120 -7.63 -12.59 9.16
N VAL A 121 -7.20 -12.53 10.43
CA VAL A 121 -5.95 -11.84 10.80
C VAL A 121 -4.73 -12.57 10.24
N ASN A 122 -4.70 -13.90 10.30
CA ASN A 122 -3.60 -14.70 9.76
C ASN A 122 -3.43 -14.46 8.26
N GLU A 123 -4.50 -14.62 7.48
CA GLU A 123 -4.49 -14.41 6.04
C GLU A 123 -4.00 -13.00 5.68
N HIS A 124 -4.54 -11.98 6.37
CA HIS A 124 -4.15 -10.60 6.14
C HIS A 124 -2.68 -10.32 6.48
N PHE A 125 -2.17 -10.92 7.55
CA PHE A 125 -0.77 -10.77 7.97
C PHE A 125 0.18 -11.49 7.01
N VAL A 126 -0.18 -12.70 6.57
CA VAL A 126 0.57 -13.49 5.57
C VAL A 126 0.66 -12.73 4.26
N ASP A 127 -0.46 -12.20 3.76
CA ASP A 127 -0.51 -11.42 2.52
C ASP A 127 0.36 -10.15 2.60
N LYS A 128 0.38 -9.47 3.75
CA LYS A 128 1.30 -8.33 3.96
C LYS A 128 2.76 -8.75 3.97
N LEU A 129 3.11 -9.83 4.68
CA LEU A 129 4.49 -10.31 4.74
C LEU A 129 4.98 -10.78 3.37
N ALA A 130 4.16 -11.52 2.63
CA ALA A 130 4.47 -11.99 1.28
C ALA A 130 4.82 -10.82 0.37
N ARG A 131 4.02 -9.74 0.38
CA ARG A 131 4.31 -8.51 -0.37
C ARG A 131 5.57 -7.81 0.09
N MET A 132 5.79 -7.66 1.41
CA MET A 132 6.98 -7.00 1.97
C MET A 132 8.28 -7.75 1.65
N LEU A 133 8.24 -9.08 1.64
CA LEU A 133 9.41 -9.94 1.45
C LEU A 133 9.56 -10.46 0.01
N MET A 134 8.62 -10.12 -0.87
CA MET A 134 8.53 -10.66 -2.24
C MET A 134 8.47 -12.19 -2.29
N PHE A 135 7.76 -12.80 -1.35
CA PHE A 135 7.51 -14.25 -1.30
C PHE A 135 6.16 -14.59 -1.90
N ASN A 136 5.97 -15.85 -2.31
CA ASN A 136 4.62 -16.36 -2.54
C ASN A 136 3.95 -16.55 -1.15
N PRO A 137 2.70 -16.13 -0.93
CA PRO A 137 1.98 -16.44 0.30
C PRO A 137 2.02 -17.92 0.71
N ASP A 138 2.11 -18.84 -0.25
CA ASP A 138 2.26 -20.28 0.02
C ASP A 138 3.59 -20.66 0.72
N ASP A 139 4.62 -19.81 0.63
CA ASP A 139 5.93 -20.03 1.25
C ASP A 139 5.96 -19.59 2.73
N ILE A 140 4.88 -19.00 3.24
CA ILE A 140 4.77 -18.51 4.61
C ILE A 140 3.95 -19.52 5.43
N GLU A 141 4.58 -20.05 6.47
CA GLU A 141 3.99 -21.02 7.41
C GLU A 141 3.55 -20.32 8.71
N PRO A 142 2.26 -19.93 8.82
CA PRO A 142 1.79 -19.09 9.92
C PRO A 142 1.83 -19.75 11.31
N GLU A 143 2.01 -21.07 11.38
CA GLU A 143 1.99 -21.85 12.63
C GLU A 143 3.38 -22.22 13.18
N ILE A 144 4.41 -22.25 12.33
CA ILE A 144 5.71 -22.87 12.67
C ILE A 144 6.86 -21.86 12.61
N GLY A 145 6.79 -20.88 11.70
CA GLY A 145 7.82 -19.87 11.53
C GLY A 145 7.70 -18.71 12.52
N SER A 146 8.83 -18.32 13.12
CA SER A 146 8.93 -17.00 13.73
C SER A 146 8.93 -15.94 12.63
N ILE A 147 8.34 -14.78 12.88
CA ILE A 147 8.36 -13.67 11.91
C ILE A 147 9.81 -13.29 11.54
N ALA A 148 10.73 -13.37 12.50
CA ALA A 148 12.15 -13.11 12.29
C ALA A 148 12.85 -14.12 11.35
N SER A 149 12.41 -15.39 11.32
CA SER A 149 13.05 -16.42 10.48
C SER A 149 12.81 -16.23 8.98
N TYR A 150 11.86 -15.37 8.59
CA TYR A 150 11.62 -15.00 7.19
C TYR A 150 12.59 -13.92 6.66
N GLY A 151 13.64 -13.59 7.42
CA GLY A 151 14.68 -12.66 6.97
C GLY A 151 14.33 -11.18 7.18
N ILE A 152 13.50 -10.86 8.18
CA ILE A 152 13.16 -9.48 8.52
C ILE A 152 14.38 -8.77 9.10
N ASP A 153 14.90 -7.79 8.35
CA ASP A 153 15.98 -6.92 8.78
C ASP A 153 15.47 -5.72 9.61
N SER A 154 16.39 -4.81 9.98
CA SER A 154 16.02 -3.65 10.80
C SER A 154 15.11 -2.66 10.10
N MET A 155 15.19 -2.54 8.77
CA MET A 155 14.38 -1.61 7.98
C MET A 155 12.98 -2.18 7.76
N ILE A 156 12.89 -3.44 7.32
CA ILE A 156 11.64 -4.16 7.11
C ILE A 156 10.90 -4.30 8.44
N GLY A 157 11.60 -4.58 9.54
CA GLY A 157 11.00 -4.67 10.87
C GLY A 157 10.40 -3.34 11.35
N ALA A 158 11.03 -2.21 11.03
CA ALA A 158 10.47 -0.89 11.36
C ALA A 158 9.21 -0.59 10.53
N GLU A 159 9.21 -0.94 9.24
CA GLU A 159 8.04 -0.80 8.36
C GLU A 159 6.88 -1.69 8.83
N LEU A 160 7.17 -2.95 9.16
CA LEU A 160 6.18 -3.90 9.68
C LEU A 160 5.56 -3.41 10.99
N ARG A 161 6.36 -2.86 11.92
CA ARG A 161 5.85 -2.27 13.17
C ARG A 161 4.89 -1.11 12.90
N ASN A 162 5.28 -0.19 12.00
CA ASN A 162 4.42 0.94 11.64
C ASN A 162 3.11 0.48 11.00
N TRP A 163 3.18 -0.54 10.14
CA TRP A 163 2.00 -1.13 9.53
C TRP A 163 1.08 -1.79 10.57
N ILE A 164 1.63 -2.57 11.51
CA ILE A 164 0.85 -3.18 12.61
C ILE A 164 0.12 -2.11 13.42
N PHE A 165 0.79 -1.00 13.75
CA PHE A 165 0.16 0.09 14.47
C PHE A 165 -0.98 0.75 13.67
N LYS A 166 -0.75 0.97 12.36
CA LYS A 166 -1.75 1.57 11.48
C LYS A 166 -2.99 0.71 11.35
N GLU A 167 -2.80 -0.59 11.20
CA GLU A 167 -3.83 -1.54 10.81
C GLU A 167 -4.58 -2.14 12.01
N TYR A 168 -3.83 -2.59 13.01
CA TYR A 168 -4.38 -3.25 14.20
C TYR A 168 -4.51 -2.33 15.41
N ARG A 169 -4.00 -1.08 15.34
CA ARG A 169 -3.96 -0.14 16.48
C ARG A 169 -3.21 -0.70 17.70
N MET A 170 -2.20 -1.52 17.44
CA MET A 170 -1.35 -2.13 18.47
C MET A 170 0.08 -1.60 18.36
N ASP A 171 0.64 -1.20 19.50
CA ASP A 171 2.08 -0.91 19.59
C ASP A 171 2.82 -2.19 19.99
N VAL A 172 3.59 -2.75 19.05
CA VAL A 172 4.42 -3.93 19.28
C VAL A 172 5.87 -3.48 19.43
N PRO A 173 6.54 -3.80 20.56
CA PRO A 173 7.96 -3.53 20.72
C PRO A 173 8.80 -4.20 19.62
N PHE A 174 9.77 -3.47 19.06
CA PHE A 174 10.63 -3.99 17.99
C PHE A 174 11.36 -5.29 18.38
N GLN A 175 11.82 -5.39 19.64
CA GLN A 175 12.45 -6.61 20.17
C GLN A 175 11.49 -7.81 20.19
N GLN A 176 10.19 -7.57 20.40
CA GLN A 176 9.18 -8.63 20.34
C GLN A 176 8.92 -9.06 18.90
N LEU A 177 8.95 -8.12 17.94
CA LEU A 177 8.77 -8.39 16.51
C LEU A 177 9.87 -9.29 15.93
N LEU A 178 11.12 -9.03 16.34
CA LEU A 178 12.28 -9.84 15.96
C LEU A 178 12.53 -11.03 16.89
N GLY A 179 11.66 -11.23 17.89
CA GLY A 179 11.80 -12.32 18.84
C GLY A 179 11.42 -13.67 18.22
N PRO A 180 12.14 -14.77 18.55
CA PRO A 180 11.80 -16.11 18.06
C PRO A 180 10.43 -16.60 18.56
N SER A 181 9.85 -15.91 19.54
CA SER A 181 8.55 -16.24 20.14
C SER A 181 7.34 -15.72 19.37
N LEU A 182 7.53 -14.79 18.41
CA LEU A 182 6.41 -14.18 17.69
C LEU A 182 6.09 -14.99 16.43
N ILE A 183 5.05 -15.81 16.56
CA ILE A 183 4.46 -16.63 15.50
C ILE A 183 3.19 -15.93 15.03
N ILE A 184 2.91 -15.95 13.72
CA ILE A 184 1.77 -15.25 13.11
C ILE A 184 0.46 -15.67 13.78
N ALA A 185 0.22 -16.98 13.96
CA ALA A 185 -0.98 -17.49 14.63
C ALA A 185 -1.14 -16.98 16.08
N LYS A 186 -0.04 -16.85 16.83
CA LYS A 186 -0.07 -16.30 18.20
C LYS A 186 -0.37 -14.81 18.18
N PHE A 187 0.21 -14.08 17.22
CA PHE A 187 -0.05 -12.66 17.03
C PHE A 187 -1.53 -12.43 16.67
N ALA A 188 -2.12 -13.22 15.78
CA ALA A 188 -3.53 -13.15 15.44
C ALA A 188 -4.46 -13.31 16.66
N GLY A 189 -4.14 -14.27 17.54
CA GLY A 189 -4.84 -14.41 18.82
C GLY A 189 -4.70 -13.18 19.72
N GLN A 190 -3.51 -12.58 19.79
CA GLN A 190 -3.28 -11.34 20.56
C GLN A 190 -4.08 -10.15 20.00
N VAL A 191 -4.18 -10.02 18.67
CA VAL A 191 -5.01 -8.99 18.03
C VAL A 191 -6.47 -9.17 18.43
N CYS A 192 -7.01 -10.38 18.29
CA CYS A 192 -8.41 -10.66 18.63
C CYS A 192 -8.72 -10.39 20.11
N ALA A 193 -7.82 -10.80 21.01
CA ALA A 193 -7.95 -10.56 22.45
C ALA A 193 -7.93 -9.06 22.81
N THR A 194 -7.07 -8.28 22.16
CA THR A 194 -6.95 -6.83 22.37
C THR A 194 -8.22 -6.08 21.95
N HIS A 195 -8.88 -6.54 20.88
CA HIS A 195 -10.11 -5.94 20.36
C HIS A 195 -11.39 -6.51 20.99
N GLY A 196 -11.27 -7.31 22.05
CA GLY A 196 -12.40 -7.75 22.87
C GLY A 196 -13.22 -8.91 22.29
N ILE A 197 -12.68 -9.64 21.32
CA ILE A 197 -13.32 -10.86 20.79
C ILE A 197 -12.90 -12.00 21.71
N LYS A 198 -13.81 -12.39 22.58
CA LYS A 198 -13.67 -13.55 23.45
C LYS A 198 -14.52 -14.69 22.88
N ALA A 199 -14.04 -15.91 23.10
CA ALA A 199 -14.82 -17.13 22.88
C ALA A 199 -16.14 -17.10 23.66
#